data_AF-A0A843IH12-F1
#
_entry.id   AF-A0A843IH12-F1
#
_cell.length_a   1.000
_cell.length_b   1.000
_cell.length_c   1.000
_cell.angle_alpha   90.00
_cell.angle_beta   90.00
_cell.angle_gamma   90.00
#
_symmetry.space_group_name_H-M   'P 1'
#
loop_
_entity.id
_entity.type
_entity.pdbx_description
1 polymer ?
#
loop_
_entity_poly.entity_id
_entity_poly.type
_entity_poly.pdbx_seq_one_letter_code
_entity_poly.pdbx_strand_id
1 'polypeptide(L)'
;MNNDNFHELKDIFFKPKKYLLIYLILIAILGLSTVSKRNFSDPTFEIIMFIIVAVMGIFSILFYFSHSDDNDLYKVAFVIILLFGITAALIVPICDVSDEVEHLTRAEITSQGVLVPHWTGDEVGIDRLYNHSDEGKYSNVKNNNVGFQTIQSHMFFNDNREKTVFDVEGDTDKIDYRPLIDGSAFEQNPFFGYLPQAIGILIAKLLDLNV
;
A
#
# COMPACT_ATOMS: atom_id res chain seq x y z
N MET A 1 -11.00 16.38 42.06
CA MET A 1 -11.00 17.04 40.74
C MET A 1 -11.61 18.42 40.93
N ASN A 2 -10.85 19.49 40.71
CA ASN A 2 -11.34 20.87 40.86
C ASN A 2 -12.35 21.21 39.75
N ASN A 3 -13.29 22.10 40.06
CA ASN A 3 -14.33 22.58 39.12
C ASN A 3 -13.73 23.13 37.81
N ASP A 4 -12.52 23.70 37.87
CA ASP A 4 -11.83 24.29 36.70
C ASP A 4 -11.49 23.24 35.63
N ASN A 5 -10.99 22.07 36.02
CA ASN A 5 -10.68 20.98 35.08
C ASN A 5 -11.94 20.44 34.38
N PHE A 6 -13.10 20.50 35.04
CA PHE A 6 -14.36 20.06 34.46
C PHE A 6 -14.90 21.06 33.43
N HIS A 7 -14.75 22.36 33.68
CA HIS A 7 -15.09 23.41 32.72
C HIS A 7 -14.21 23.36 31.47
N GLU A 8 -12.90 23.15 31.65
CA GLU A 8 -11.92 23.07 30.56
C GLU A 8 -12.18 21.86 29.65
N LEU A 9 -12.43 20.67 30.24
CA LEU A 9 -12.87 19.48 29.49
C LEU A 9 -14.17 19.72 28.72
N LYS A 10 -15.14 20.38 29.35
CA LYS A 10 -16.42 20.68 28.70
C LYS A 10 -16.22 21.57 27.47
N ASP A 11 -15.36 22.58 27.56
CA ASP A 11 -15.09 23.46 26.42
C ASP A 11 -14.38 22.75 25.27
N ILE A 12 -13.45 21.84 25.58
CA ILE A 12 -12.77 20.98 24.59
C ILE A 12 -13.77 20.17 23.76
N PHE A 13 -14.85 19.66 24.35
CA PHE A 13 -15.86 18.87 23.62
C PHE A 13 -16.99 19.71 23.01
N PHE A 14 -17.40 20.80 23.66
CA PHE A 14 -18.53 21.62 23.20
C PHE A 14 -18.19 22.58 22.06
N LYS A 15 -16.97 23.11 22.02
CA LYS A 15 -16.50 23.99 20.95
C LYS A 15 -16.48 23.27 19.58
N PRO A 16 -15.92 22.05 19.44
CA PRO A 16 -15.89 21.32 18.18
C PRO A 16 -17.15 20.48 17.88
N LYS A 17 -18.19 20.47 18.73
CA LYS A 17 -19.31 19.52 18.64
C LYS A 17 -19.94 19.36 17.25
N LYS A 18 -20.03 20.45 16.47
CA LYS A 18 -20.57 20.43 15.10
C LYS A 18 -19.66 19.64 14.15
N TYR A 19 -18.35 19.82 14.27
CA TYR A 19 -17.34 19.13 13.46
C TYR A 19 -17.26 17.65 13.82
N LEU A 20 -17.32 17.33 15.12
CA LEU A 20 -17.41 15.94 15.59
C LEU A 20 -18.65 15.24 15.04
N LEU A 21 -19.82 15.91 15.06
CA LEU A 21 -21.05 15.35 14.50
C LEU A 21 -20.94 15.12 13.00
N ILE A 22 -20.47 16.10 12.24
CA ILE A 22 -20.27 15.97 10.79
C ILE A 22 -19.32 14.80 10.49
N TYR A 23 -18.20 14.71 11.22
CA TYR A 23 -17.23 13.64 11.05
C TYR A 23 -17.82 12.25 11.31
N LEU A 24 -18.57 12.06 12.39
CA LEU A 24 -19.23 10.80 12.70
C LEU A 24 -20.29 10.41 11.66
N ILE A 25 -21.03 11.38 11.11
CA ILE A 25 -21.97 11.14 10.02
C ILE A 25 -21.23 10.66 8.77
N LEU A 26 -20.10 11.28 8.41
CA LEU A 26 -19.30 10.87 7.26
C LEU A 26 -18.71 9.46 7.44
N ILE A 27 -18.24 9.12 8.64
CA ILE A 27 -17.81 7.74 8.94
C ILE A 27 -18.96 6.75 8.78
N ALA A 28 -20.16 7.08 9.27
CA ALA A 28 -21.32 6.19 9.14
C ALA A 28 -21.70 5.99 7.66
N ILE A 29 -21.66 7.04 6.84
CA ILE A 29 -21.90 6.96 5.40
C ILE A 29 -20.83 6.08 4.73
N LEU A 30 -19.55 6.25 5.07
CA LEU A 30 -18.46 5.41 4.58
C LEU A 30 -18.65 3.94 5.00
N GLY A 31 -19.08 3.70 6.24
CA GLY A 31 -19.45 2.37 6.73
C GLY A 31 -20.51 1.72 5.85
N LEU A 32 -21.59 2.45 5.57
CA LEU A 32 -22.67 1.97 4.70
C LEU A 32 -22.19 1.69 3.27
N SER A 33 -21.23 2.46 2.72
CA SER A 33 -20.70 2.21 1.38
C SER A 33 -19.81 0.97 1.29
N THR A 34 -19.31 0.46 2.42
CA THR A 34 -18.50 -0.78 2.48
C THR A 34 -19.33 -2.04 2.70
N VAL A 35 -20.66 -1.94 2.81
CA VAL A 35 -21.54 -3.10 3.04
C VAL A 35 -21.52 -4.03 1.82
N SER A 36 -21.00 -5.23 2.01
CA SER A 36 -21.02 -6.32 1.03
C SER A 36 -21.42 -7.63 1.71
N LYS A 37 -21.85 -8.62 0.91
CA LYS A 37 -22.20 -9.97 1.43
C LYS A 37 -21.04 -10.61 2.21
N ARG A 38 -19.81 -10.35 1.76
CA ARG A 38 -18.57 -10.83 2.40
C ARG A 38 -18.40 -10.16 3.77
N ASN A 39 -18.46 -8.83 3.80
CA ASN A 39 -18.23 -8.03 5.00
C ASN A 39 -19.35 -8.20 6.04
N PHE A 40 -20.56 -8.59 5.63
CA PHE A 40 -21.64 -8.91 6.57
C PHE A 40 -21.43 -10.26 7.28
N SER A 41 -20.74 -11.20 6.64
CA SER A 41 -20.55 -12.56 7.17
C SER A 41 -19.38 -12.63 8.16
N ASP A 42 -18.36 -11.80 7.96
CA ASP A 42 -17.26 -11.59 8.91
C ASP A 42 -16.90 -10.10 8.97
N PRO A 43 -17.58 -9.30 9.82
CA PRO A 43 -17.40 -7.84 9.88
C PRO A 43 -16.24 -7.41 10.78
N THR A 44 -15.50 -8.36 11.36
CA THR A 44 -14.56 -8.09 12.46
C THR A 44 -13.50 -7.07 12.06
N PHE A 45 -12.93 -7.25 10.87
CA PHE A 45 -11.91 -6.38 10.33
C PHE A 45 -12.44 -4.97 10.06
N GLU A 46 -13.56 -4.84 9.36
CA GLU A 46 -14.19 -3.55 9.07
C GLU A 46 -14.55 -2.79 10.34
N ILE A 47 -15.12 -3.48 11.35
CA ILE A 47 -15.47 -2.86 12.64
C ILE A 47 -14.22 -2.31 13.32
N ILE A 48 -13.13 -3.08 13.40
CA ILE A 48 -11.86 -2.64 14.00
C ILE A 48 -11.32 -1.42 13.25
N MET A 49 -11.30 -1.46 11.92
CA MET A 49 -10.81 -0.37 11.09
C MET A 49 -11.64 0.91 11.27
N PHE A 50 -12.98 0.81 11.32
CA PHE A 50 -13.85 1.95 11.57
C PHE A 50 -13.67 2.54 12.98
N ILE A 51 -13.42 1.71 13.99
CA ILE A 51 -13.10 2.18 15.35
C ILE A 51 -11.78 2.95 15.35
N ILE A 52 -10.74 2.42 14.73
CA ILE A 52 -9.43 3.08 14.63
C ILE A 52 -9.57 4.44 13.96
N VAL A 53 -10.23 4.49 12.79
CA VAL A 53 -10.47 5.73 12.06
C VAL A 53 -11.26 6.72 12.91
N ALA A 54 -12.35 6.29 13.54
CA ALA A 54 -13.18 7.14 14.39
C ALA A 54 -12.40 7.77 15.55
N VAL A 55 -11.61 6.97 16.26
CA VAL A 55 -10.76 7.46 17.36
C VAL A 55 -9.74 8.46 16.85
N MET A 56 -9.07 8.16 15.73
CA MET A 56 -8.05 9.01 15.12
C MET A 56 -8.60 10.38 14.68
N GLY A 57 -9.75 10.41 14.01
CA GLY A 57 -10.33 11.68 13.57
C GLY A 57 -10.98 12.48 14.69
N ILE A 58 -11.59 11.82 15.69
CA ILE A 58 -12.03 12.50 16.93
C ILE A 58 -10.83 13.16 17.59
N PHE A 59 -9.74 12.42 17.78
CA PHE A 59 -8.51 12.96 18.35
C PHE A 59 -7.98 14.15 17.53
N SER A 60 -7.92 14.03 16.20
CA SER A 60 -7.42 15.09 15.32
C SER A 60 -8.25 16.37 15.43
N ILE A 61 -9.59 16.25 15.47
CA ILE A 61 -10.49 17.39 15.63
C ILE A 61 -10.30 18.04 17.00
N LEU A 62 -10.30 17.24 18.08
CA LEU A 62 -10.09 17.76 19.44
C LEU A 62 -8.72 18.43 19.58
N PHE A 63 -7.68 17.83 18.99
CA PHE A 63 -6.32 18.35 19.02
C PHE A 63 -6.22 19.71 18.33
N TYR A 64 -6.84 19.86 17.15
CA TYR A 64 -6.92 21.14 16.44
C TYR A 64 -7.61 22.21 17.29
N PHE A 65 -8.78 21.92 17.87
CA PHE A 65 -9.52 22.91 18.66
C PHE A 65 -8.86 23.27 20.00
N SER A 66 -7.97 22.40 20.49
CA SER A 66 -7.13 22.65 21.68
C SER A 66 -5.85 23.43 21.37
N HIS A 67 -5.45 23.51 20.09
CA HIS A 67 -4.23 24.18 19.62
C HIS A 67 -4.55 25.12 18.43
N SER A 68 -5.69 25.81 18.49
CA SER A 68 -6.23 26.59 17.37
C SER A 68 -5.58 27.97 17.18
N ASP A 69 -4.53 28.28 17.93
CA ASP A 69 -3.79 29.53 17.75
C ASP A 69 -2.95 29.46 16.47
N ASP A 70 -2.85 30.56 15.72
CA ASP A 70 -2.13 30.60 14.43
C ASP A 70 -0.67 30.16 14.54
N ASN A 71 -0.05 30.37 15.71
CA ASN A 71 1.31 29.95 16.03
C ASN A 71 1.45 28.45 16.34
N ASP A 72 0.35 27.70 16.41
CA ASP A 72 0.34 26.27 16.75
C ASP A 72 -0.18 25.38 15.61
N LEU A 73 -0.66 25.96 14.52
CA LEU A 73 -1.21 25.21 13.38
C LEU A 73 -0.19 24.22 12.78
N TYR A 74 1.10 24.57 12.72
CA TYR A 74 2.13 23.65 12.22
C TYR A 74 2.32 22.43 13.15
N LYS A 75 2.07 22.58 14.46
CA LYS A 75 2.11 21.46 15.41
C LYS A 75 0.93 20.53 15.18
N VAL A 76 -0.25 21.09 14.91
CA VAL A 76 -1.44 20.32 14.51
C VAL A 76 -1.17 19.55 13.22
N ALA A 77 -0.65 20.22 12.19
CA ALA A 77 -0.31 19.57 10.93
C ALA A 77 0.73 18.46 11.12
N PHE A 78 1.79 18.70 11.91
CA PHE A 78 2.81 17.71 12.20
C PHE A 78 2.26 16.46 12.89
N VAL A 79 1.42 16.63 13.91
CA VAL A 79 0.79 15.50 14.62
C VAL A 79 -0.15 14.72 13.71
N ILE A 80 -0.93 15.39 12.87
CA ILE A 80 -1.81 14.73 11.89
C ILE A 80 -0.97 13.96 10.86
N ILE A 81 0.10 14.56 10.31
CA ILE A 81 0.99 13.89 9.37
C ILE A 81 1.63 12.65 10.00
N LEU A 82 2.10 12.73 11.25
CA LEU A 82 2.64 11.57 11.96
C LEU A 82 1.59 10.48 12.16
N LEU A 83 0.41 10.86 12.63
CA LEU A 83 -0.69 9.93 12.92
C LEU A 83 -1.10 9.16 11.65
N PHE A 84 -1.40 9.86 10.56
CA PHE A 84 -1.79 9.23 9.30
C PHE A 84 -0.59 8.54 8.60
N GLY A 85 0.62 9.08 8.72
CA GLY A 85 1.83 8.49 8.17
C GLY A 85 2.18 7.15 8.82
N ILE A 86 2.06 7.03 10.15
CA ILE A 86 2.26 5.76 10.87
C ILE A 86 1.17 4.76 10.48
N THR A 87 -0.09 5.19 10.39
CA THR A 87 -1.18 4.33 9.92
C THR A 87 -0.95 3.84 8.50
N ALA A 88 -0.49 4.72 7.59
CA ALA A 88 -0.14 4.34 6.23
C ALA A 88 1.06 3.36 6.21
N ALA A 89 2.07 3.56 7.05
CA ALA A 89 3.25 2.70 7.08
C ALA A 89 2.99 1.32 7.70
N LEU A 90 2.09 1.22 8.68
CA LEU A 90 1.89 -0.02 9.45
C LEU A 90 0.60 -0.76 9.11
N ILE A 91 -0.48 -0.06 8.77
CA ILE A 91 -1.79 -0.67 8.55
C ILE A 91 -2.05 -0.95 7.08
N VAL A 92 -1.68 -0.04 6.16
CA VAL A 92 -1.90 -0.26 4.72
C VAL A 92 -1.23 -1.53 4.21
N PRO A 93 0.03 -1.87 4.56
CA PRO A 93 0.65 -3.12 4.13
C PRO A 93 -0.07 -4.39 4.61
N ILE A 94 -0.80 -4.31 5.73
CA ILE A 94 -1.59 -5.45 6.26
C ILE A 94 -2.93 -5.58 5.51
N CYS A 95 -3.48 -4.45 5.06
CA CYS A 95 -4.84 -4.34 4.56
C CYS A 95 -4.94 -4.34 3.02
N ASP A 96 -3.82 -4.13 2.33
CA ASP A 96 -3.74 -4.10 0.87
C ASP A 96 -3.15 -5.40 0.32
N VAL A 97 -3.48 -5.73 -0.92
CA VAL A 97 -2.80 -6.82 -1.61
C VAL A 97 -1.37 -6.35 -1.85
N SER A 98 -0.40 -7.14 -1.38
CA SER A 98 1.01 -6.90 -1.67
C SER A 98 1.21 -6.83 -3.20
N ASP A 99 1.38 -5.60 -3.69
CA ASP A 99 1.87 -5.27 -5.02
C ASP A 99 3.42 -5.30 -5.06
N GLU A 100 4.03 -5.87 -4.02
CA GLU A 100 5.47 -5.95 -3.82
C GLU A 100 6.14 -6.72 -4.96
N VAL A 101 5.42 -7.66 -5.60
CA VAL A 101 5.96 -8.41 -6.72
C VAL A 101 6.09 -7.53 -7.96
N GLU A 102 5.11 -6.67 -8.23
CA GLU A 102 5.19 -5.67 -9.27
C GLU A 102 6.34 -4.67 -9.00
N HIS A 103 6.54 -4.26 -7.75
CA HIS A 103 7.67 -3.42 -7.34
C HIS A 103 9.02 -4.14 -7.47
N LEU A 104 9.09 -5.42 -7.09
CA LEU A 104 10.29 -6.25 -7.22
C LEU A 104 10.65 -6.50 -8.68
N THR A 105 9.68 -6.86 -9.51
CA THR A 105 9.85 -7.02 -10.96
C THR A 105 10.38 -5.73 -11.58
N ARG A 106 9.82 -4.57 -11.19
CA ARG A 106 10.32 -3.28 -11.67
C ARG A 106 11.75 -2.98 -11.20
N ALA A 107 12.07 -3.24 -9.94
CA ALA A 107 13.41 -3.03 -9.40
C ALA A 107 14.44 -3.95 -10.07
N GLU A 108 14.08 -5.20 -10.32
CA GLU A 108 14.88 -6.20 -11.01
C GLU A 108 15.18 -5.75 -12.45
N ILE A 109 14.17 -5.37 -13.24
CA ILE A 109 14.35 -4.85 -14.60
C ILE A 109 15.23 -3.59 -14.61
N THR A 110 15.01 -2.68 -13.66
CA THR A 110 15.79 -1.45 -13.52
C THR A 110 17.26 -1.75 -13.19
N SER A 111 17.54 -2.78 -12.38
CA SER A 111 18.91 -3.21 -12.04
C SER A 111 19.69 -3.74 -13.25
N GLN A 112 19.00 -4.19 -14.30
CA GLN A 112 19.58 -4.60 -15.58
C GLN A 112 19.86 -3.40 -16.52
N GLY A 113 19.59 -2.17 -16.06
CA GLY A 113 19.79 -0.94 -16.82
C GLY A 113 18.59 -0.53 -17.67
N VAL A 114 17.45 -1.22 -17.56
CA VAL A 114 16.23 -0.91 -18.30
C VAL A 114 15.38 0.07 -17.48
N LEU A 115 15.53 1.38 -17.77
CA LEU A 115 14.87 2.44 -17.01
C LEU A 115 13.37 2.55 -17.29
N VAL A 116 12.97 2.31 -18.53
CA VAL A 116 11.57 2.32 -18.98
C VAL A 116 11.28 0.94 -19.57
N PRO A 117 10.72 0.01 -18.78
CA PRO A 117 10.34 -1.30 -19.28
C PRO A 117 9.19 -1.14 -20.27
N HIS A 118 9.18 -1.98 -21.30
CA HIS A 118 8.17 -1.94 -22.35
C HIS A 118 7.29 -3.19 -22.29
N TRP A 119 5.98 -2.98 -22.35
CA TRP A 119 5.01 -4.07 -22.43
C TRP A 119 5.06 -4.78 -23.81
N THR A 120 5.47 -6.05 -23.75
CA THR A 120 5.31 -7.13 -24.73
C THR A 120 4.16 -7.09 -25.73
N GLY A 121 2.96 -6.91 -25.19
CA GLY A 121 1.74 -7.28 -25.88
C GLY A 121 1.32 -6.29 -26.96
N ASP A 122 1.78 -5.04 -26.89
CA ASP A 122 1.45 -4.00 -27.87
C ASP A 122 1.84 -4.43 -29.29
N GLU A 123 2.96 -5.15 -29.43
CA GLU A 123 3.47 -5.67 -30.69
C GLU A 123 2.53 -6.67 -31.38
N VAL A 124 1.69 -7.35 -30.60
CA VAL A 124 0.76 -8.39 -31.06
C VAL A 124 -0.70 -8.02 -30.81
N GLY A 125 -0.98 -6.76 -30.48
CA GLY A 125 -2.33 -6.25 -30.24
C GLY A 125 -2.97 -6.78 -28.95
N ILE A 126 -2.16 -7.11 -27.94
CA ILE A 126 -2.61 -7.59 -26.63
C ILE A 126 -2.29 -6.51 -25.59
N ASP A 127 -3.32 -5.94 -24.99
CA ASP A 127 -3.20 -4.85 -24.01
C ASP A 127 -2.95 -5.33 -22.57
N ARG A 128 -3.13 -6.63 -22.29
CA ARG A 128 -3.00 -7.18 -20.93
C ARG A 128 -2.80 -8.69 -20.90
N LEU A 129 -2.41 -9.19 -19.72
CA LEU A 129 -2.11 -10.61 -19.50
C LEU A 129 -3.31 -11.56 -19.71
N TYR A 130 -4.52 -11.08 -19.46
CA TYR A 130 -5.76 -11.87 -19.50
C TYR A 130 -6.73 -11.32 -20.53
N ASN A 131 -7.19 -12.16 -21.45
CA ASN A 131 -8.06 -11.69 -22.53
C ASN A 131 -9.42 -11.17 -22.02
N HIS A 132 -9.98 -10.15 -22.69
CA HIS A 132 -11.42 -9.95 -22.64
C HIS A 132 -12.07 -11.05 -23.47
N SER A 133 -13.00 -11.79 -22.87
CA SER A 133 -14.08 -12.42 -23.64
C SER A 133 -15.20 -11.38 -23.83
N ASP A 134 -16.07 -11.59 -24.83
CA ASP A 134 -17.14 -10.68 -25.24
C ASP A 134 -17.78 -9.87 -24.09
N GLU A 135 -18.05 -8.59 -24.36
CA GLU A 135 -18.75 -7.60 -23.51
C GLU A 135 -18.58 -7.84 -21.99
N GLY A 136 -17.38 -7.55 -21.48
CA GLY A 136 -17.16 -7.37 -20.04
C GLY A 136 -16.83 -8.64 -19.25
N LYS A 137 -16.59 -9.79 -19.90
CA LYS A 137 -16.14 -11.01 -19.21
C LYS A 137 -14.63 -11.16 -19.30
N TYR A 138 -13.97 -11.30 -18.15
CA TYR A 138 -12.55 -11.64 -18.10
C TYR A 138 -12.37 -13.13 -18.44
N SER A 139 -11.56 -13.43 -19.46
CA SER A 139 -11.11 -14.78 -19.72
C SER A 139 -9.97 -15.14 -18.77
N ASN A 140 -9.99 -16.34 -18.21
CA ASN A 140 -8.89 -16.88 -17.41
C ASN A 140 -7.72 -17.39 -18.27
N VAL A 141 -7.80 -17.25 -19.60
CA VAL A 141 -6.73 -17.65 -20.51
C VAL A 141 -5.63 -16.59 -20.47
N LYS A 142 -4.49 -16.97 -19.89
CA LYS A 142 -3.29 -16.13 -19.79
C LYS A 142 -2.51 -16.12 -21.11
N ASN A 143 -2.14 -14.94 -21.57
CA ASN A 143 -1.21 -14.75 -22.68
C ASN A 143 0.22 -14.96 -22.18
N ASN A 144 0.74 -16.18 -22.31
CA ASN A 144 2.04 -16.56 -21.72
C ASN A 144 3.28 -15.97 -22.42
N ASN A 145 3.10 -15.40 -23.62
CA ASN A 145 4.20 -14.93 -24.46
C ASN A 145 4.31 -13.40 -24.51
N VAL A 146 3.51 -12.68 -23.71
CA VAL A 146 3.52 -11.22 -23.66
C VAL A 146 3.66 -10.77 -22.21
N GLY A 147 4.47 -9.74 -22.00
CA GLY A 147 4.71 -9.19 -20.67
C GLY A 147 5.94 -8.32 -20.62
N PHE A 148 6.46 -8.09 -19.42
CA PHE A 148 7.74 -7.44 -19.18
C PHE A 148 8.84 -8.49 -19.11
N GLN A 149 9.88 -8.32 -19.92
CA GLN A 149 11.04 -9.20 -19.92
C GLN A 149 11.89 -8.93 -18.69
N THR A 150 12.21 -10.01 -17.96
CA THR A 150 13.02 -9.98 -16.76
C THR A 150 13.73 -11.34 -16.57
N ILE A 151 14.33 -11.58 -15.40
CA ILE A 151 14.90 -12.87 -14.99
C ILE A 151 14.20 -13.40 -13.74
N GLN A 152 14.44 -14.66 -13.37
CA GLN A 152 13.82 -15.30 -12.22
C GLN A 152 14.40 -14.91 -10.85
N SER A 153 15.32 -13.94 -10.79
CA SER A 153 16.02 -13.57 -9.55
C SER A 153 15.07 -13.22 -8.41
N HIS A 154 13.98 -12.49 -8.68
CA HIS A 154 13.01 -12.09 -7.64
C HIS A 154 11.93 -13.14 -7.35
N MET A 155 11.91 -14.26 -8.09
CA MET A 155 10.86 -15.28 -7.94
C MET A 155 10.92 -15.97 -6.58
N PHE A 156 12.10 -16.05 -5.96
CA PHE A 156 12.25 -16.60 -4.61
C PHE A 156 11.34 -15.89 -3.60
N PHE A 157 11.29 -14.56 -3.62
CA PHE A 157 10.40 -13.78 -2.75
C PHE A 157 8.94 -13.92 -3.13
N ASN A 158 8.64 -13.99 -4.43
CA ASN A 158 7.28 -14.20 -4.91
C ASN A 158 6.71 -15.55 -4.44
N ASP A 159 7.54 -16.60 -4.46
CA ASP A 159 7.13 -17.97 -4.11
C ASP A 159 7.10 -18.20 -2.58
N ASN A 160 7.80 -17.35 -1.83
CA ASN A 160 7.87 -17.37 -0.37
C ASN A 160 7.23 -16.16 0.29
N ARG A 161 6.21 -15.58 -0.36
CA ARG A 161 5.36 -14.55 0.26
C ARG A 161 4.92 -15.01 1.64
N GLU A 162 4.81 -14.05 2.56
CA GLU A 162 4.40 -14.25 3.97
C GLU A 162 5.41 -14.99 4.86
N LYS A 163 6.55 -15.44 4.32
CA LYS A 163 7.63 -16.05 5.08
C LYS A 163 8.75 -15.05 5.31
N THR A 164 9.38 -15.09 6.47
CA THR A 164 10.57 -14.28 6.76
C THR A 164 11.83 -15.00 6.30
N VAL A 165 12.96 -14.29 6.25
CA VAL A 165 14.29 -14.89 6.02
C VAL A 165 14.68 -15.96 7.05
N PHE A 166 13.96 -16.07 8.17
CA PHE A 166 14.16 -17.11 9.17
C PHE A 166 13.30 -18.36 8.92
N ASP A 167 12.29 -18.25 8.06
CA ASP A 167 11.33 -19.32 7.75
C ASP A 167 11.68 -20.08 6.46
N VAL A 168 12.66 -19.59 5.69
CA VAL A 168 13.07 -20.17 4.41
C VAL A 168 14.59 -20.26 4.31
N GLU A 169 15.09 -21.42 3.92
CA GLU A 169 16.49 -21.61 3.52
C GLU A 169 16.61 -21.15 2.07
N GLY A 170 17.22 -19.98 1.84
CA GLY A 170 17.36 -19.41 0.50
C GLY A 170 18.23 -18.16 0.45
N ASP A 171 18.62 -17.59 1.59
CA ASP A 171 19.62 -16.52 1.69
C ASP A 171 20.99 -16.91 1.10
N THR A 172 21.29 -18.21 1.02
CA THR A 172 22.52 -18.75 0.42
C THR A 172 22.39 -19.16 -1.04
N ASP A 173 21.20 -19.07 -1.64
CA ASP A 173 21.01 -19.46 -3.04
C ASP A 173 21.68 -18.47 -3.99
N LYS A 174 22.05 -18.96 -5.17
CA LYS A 174 22.56 -18.10 -6.24
C LYS A 174 21.41 -17.48 -7.01
N ILE A 175 21.68 -16.32 -7.59
CA ILE A 175 20.73 -15.63 -8.46
C ILE A 175 20.33 -16.51 -9.65
N ASP A 176 19.03 -16.63 -9.87
CA ASP A 176 18.46 -17.30 -11.03
C ASP A 176 18.34 -16.35 -12.23
N TYR A 177 19.27 -16.47 -13.18
CA TYR A 177 19.31 -15.68 -14.41
C TYR A 177 18.43 -16.22 -15.54
N ARG A 178 17.63 -17.27 -15.31
CA ARG A 178 16.72 -17.78 -16.34
C ARG A 178 15.75 -16.67 -16.76
N PRO A 179 15.51 -16.49 -18.06
CA PRO A 179 14.54 -15.50 -18.54
C PRO A 179 13.14 -15.76 -17.98
N LEU A 180 12.42 -14.67 -17.71
CA LEU A 180 11.05 -14.66 -17.22
C LEU A 180 10.26 -13.58 -17.93
N ILE A 181 8.97 -13.84 -18.17
CA ILE A 181 7.99 -12.85 -18.61
C ILE A 181 7.03 -12.61 -17.46
N ASP A 182 7.02 -11.39 -16.95
CA ASP A 182 6.12 -10.98 -15.87
C ASP A 182 4.95 -10.14 -16.41
N GLY A 183 3.80 -10.23 -15.77
CA GLY A 183 2.58 -9.56 -16.23
C GLY A 183 2.43 -8.12 -15.78
N SER A 184 3.25 -7.65 -14.84
CA SER A 184 3.21 -6.26 -14.38
C SER A 184 4.58 -5.83 -13.84
N ALA A 185 4.96 -4.59 -14.13
CA ALA A 185 6.20 -3.96 -13.67
C ALA A 185 6.00 -2.46 -13.39
N PHE A 186 4.76 -2.06 -13.08
CA PHE A 186 4.34 -0.67 -12.86
C PHE A 186 5.01 0.32 -13.82
N GLU A 187 4.87 0.07 -15.13
CA GLU A 187 5.43 0.90 -16.19
C GLU A 187 5.09 2.39 -16.02
N GLN A 188 3.89 2.69 -15.54
CA GLN A 188 3.36 4.03 -15.28
C GLN A 188 4.09 4.80 -14.16
N ASN A 189 4.80 4.11 -13.28
CA ASN A 189 5.48 4.75 -12.15
C ASN A 189 6.84 5.31 -12.59
N PRO A 190 7.25 6.47 -12.05
CA PRO A 190 8.55 7.04 -12.37
C PRO A 190 9.69 6.09 -11.95
N PHE A 191 10.63 5.84 -12.87
CA PHE A 191 11.72 4.88 -12.65
C PHE A 191 12.59 5.22 -11.43
N PHE A 192 12.70 6.50 -11.05
CA PHE A 192 13.53 6.93 -9.92
C PHE A 192 13.01 6.44 -8.57
N GLY A 193 11.72 6.07 -8.46
CA GLY A 193 11.17 5.45 -7.26
C GLY A 193 11.76 4.07 -6.94
N TYR A 194 12.41 3.44 -7.92
CA TYR A 194 12.97 2.09 -7.83
C TYR A 194 14.50 2.07 -7.78
N LEU A 195 15.17 3.23 -7.92
CA LEU A 195 16.64 3.28 -7.91
C LEU A 195 17.26 2.69 -6.64
N PRO A 196 16.75 2.97 -5.41
CA PRO A 196 17.32 2.37 -4.21
C PRO A 196 17.28 0.84 -4.23
N GLN A 197 16.14 0.26 -4.58
CA GLN A 197 15.95 -1.19 -4.67
C GLN A 197 16.80 -1.78 -5.81
N ALA A 198 16.80 -1.16 -6.98
CA ALA A 198 17.57 -1.60 -8.14
C ALA A 198 19.09 -1.59 -7.88
N ILE A 199 19.59 -0.60 -7.14
CA ILE A 199 21.00 -0.57 -6.71
C ILE A 199 21.29 -1.71 -5.73
N GLY A 200 20.40 -1.98 -4.78
CA GLY A 200 20.54 -3.13 -3.87
C GLY A 200 20.64 -4.46 -4.63
N ILE A 201 19.71 -4.69 -5.56
CA ILE A 201 19.69 -5.87 -6.43
C ILE A 201 20.98 -5.95 -7.28
N LEU A 202 21.42 -4.83 -7.85
CA LEU A 202 22.66 -4.77 -8.64
C LEU A 202 23.88 -5.15 -7.79
N ILE A 203 23.96 -4.64 -6.56
CA ILE A 203 25.05 -4.99 -5.63
C ILE A 203 25.01 -6.48 -5.30
N ALA A 204 23.83 -7.04 -5.01
CA ALA A 204 23.66 -8.47 -4.77
C ALA A 204 24.17 -9.29 -5.97
N LYS A 205 23.83 -8.90 -7.20
CA LYS A 205 24.36 -9.49 -8.44
C LYS A 205 25.88 -9.41 -8.57
N LEU A 206 26.46 -8.26 -8.25
CA LEU A 206 27.91 -8.06 -8.31
C LEU A 206 28.64 -8.91 -7.27
N LEU A 207 27.98 -9.24 -6.16
CA LEU A 207 28.54 -10.03 -5.06
C LEU A 207 28.15 -11.51 -5.11
N ASP A 208 27.41 -11.96 -6.13
CA ASP A 208 26.86 -13.33 -6.26
C ASP A 208 26.02 -13.75 -5.03
N LEU A 209 25.28 -12.79 -4.46
CA LEU A 209 24.34 -13.00 -3.35
C LEU A 209 22.92 -13.20 -3.89
N ASN A 210 22.08 -13.95 -3.18
CA ASN A 210 20.67 -14.05 -3.59
C ASN A 210 20.02 -12.66 -3.63
N VAL A 211 19.07 -12.50 -4.57
CA VAL A 211 18.28 -11.29 -4.68
C VAL A 211 17.01 -11.47 -3.91
#